data_AF-A0A7V9F2K4-F1
#
_entry.id   AF-A0A7V9F2K4-F1
#
_cell.length_a   1.000
_cell.length_b   1.000
_cell.length_c   1.000
_cell.angle_alpha   90.00
_cell.angle_beta   90.00
_cell.angle_gamma   90.00
#
_symmetry.space_group_name_H-M   'P 1'
#
loop_
_entity.id
_entity.type
_entity.pdbx_description
1 polymer ?
#
loop_
_entity_poly.entity_id
_entity_poly.type
_entity_poly.pdbx_seq_one_letter_code
_entity_poly.pdbx_strand_id
1 'polypeptide(L)'
;MSEQLQVALLLRWCDLTLEGLASAREEIDALNVYPVADGDTGTNLYLTFEAARQSILEANHDSLVAALTAFARGALLGARGNSGVILSQLLRAGADQLLRGDPTKPGRLLADTLTLAAEAAYAAVARPVEGTMLSVARAAAVAASEAVPHAPAELGSQMGYVVIAAASAARRALDKTPEQLEPLRLAGVVDAGGLGLCVLFDAGQHALTGTRPSPAAPAHRPTALELDAVAGAEASKGGPHYEVMYLLDAQEAAIPLLKQRLTPLGDSLVVVGGDGLWNVHVHVDDVGAAIEAGIEAGRPHRLRVTHFADQVTRSEGDQTCVEQVRGVVAVAAGPGLAALFEEAGAVVVTVQPGRRCSAGELLAAMRSVPSQQIVILPNDAHTLAV
;
A
#
# COMPACT_ATOMS: atom_id res chain seq x y z
N MET A 1 3.37 -30.35 -8.64
CA MET A 1 3.50 -28.88 -8.64
C MET A 1 4.88 -28.56 -9.14
N SER A 2 5.03 -27.67 -10.13
CA SER A 2 6.34 -27.16 -10.55
C SER A 2 7.13 -26.72 -9.32
N GLU A 3 8.42 -27.03 -9.25
CA GLU A 3 9.32 -26.67 -8.13
C GLU A 3 9.31 -25.16 -7.81
N GLN A 4 8.75 -24.32 -8.68
CA GLN A 4 8.83 -22.88 -8.58
C GLN A 4 7.70 -22.21 -7.80
N LEU A 5 6.49 -22.77 -7.73
CA LEU A 5 5.39 -22.14 -6.98
C LEU A 5 5.23 -22.84 -5.63
N GLN A 6 5.93 -22.32 -4.63
CA GLN A 6 5.94 -22.83 -3.27
C GLN A 6 5.53 -21.75 -2.27
N VAL A 7 5.03 -22.18 -1.11
CA VAL A 7 4.75 -21.27 0.02
C VAL A 7 5.97 -20.41 0.36
N ALA A 8 7.18 -20.98 0.30
CA ALA A 8 8.42 -20.24 0.56
C ALA A 8 8.65 -19.08 -0.43
N LEU A 9 8.32 -19.26 -1.72
CA LEU A 9 8.43 -18.19 -2.71
C LEU A 9 7.39 -17.09 -2.45
N LEU A 10 6.14 -17.47 -2.13
CA LEU A 10 5.08 -16.54 -1.78
C LEU A 10 5.48 -15.69 -0.56
N LEU A 11 5.96 -16.33 0.52
CA LEU A 11 6.45 -15.63 1.71
C LEU A 11 7.65 -14.72 1.40
N ARG A 12 8.61 -15.19 0.61
CA ARG A 12 9.75 -14.37 0.18
C ARG A 12 9.32 -13.13 -0.60
N TRP A 13 8.37 -13.28 -1.53
CA TRP A 13 7.81 -12.13 -2.24
C TRP A 13 7.07 -11.19 -1.29
N CYS A 14 6.33 -11.72 -0.32
CA CYS A 14 5.66 -10.90 0.66
C CYS A 14 6.63 -10.09 1.52
N ASP A 15 7.70 -10.72 2.00
CA ASP A 15 8.73 -10.07 2.81
C ASP A 15 9.43 -8.94 2.04
N LEU A 16 9.84 -9.22 0.80
CA LEU A 16 10.48 -8.24 -0.08
C LEU A 16 9.54 -7.08 -0.43
N THR A 17 8.24 -7.37 -0.61
CA THR A 17 7.24 -6.34 -0.88
C THR A 17 7.04 -5.44 0.33
N LEU A 18 6.96 -6.01 1.54
CA LEU A 18 6.83 -5.21 2.77
C LEU A 18 8.07 -4.37 3.05
N GLU A 19 9.28 -4.90 2.82
CA GLU A 19 10.51 -4.11 2.91
C GLU A 19 10.48 -2.94 1.92
N GLY A 20 10.11 -3.21 0.66
CA GLY A 20 10.01 -2.19 -0.37
C GLY A 20 8.96 -1.12 -0.06
N LEU A 21 7.75 -1.54 0.33
CA LEU A 21 6.66 -0.61 0.68
C LEU A 21 6.99 0.18 1.94
N ALA A 22 7.62 -0.42 2.96
CA ALA A 22 8.07 0.31 4.14
C ALA A 22 9.09 1.40 3.78
N SER A 23 10.03 1.10 2.90
CA SER A 23 11.06 2.05 2.45
C SER A 23 10.49 3.16 1.57
N ALA A 24 9.48 2.86 0.74
CA ALA A 24 8.88 3.79 -0.19
C ALA A 24 7.63 4.51 0.38
N ARG A 25 7.17 4.14 1.58
CA ARG A 25 5.89 4.59 2.15
C ARG A 25 5.75 6.11 2.14
N GLU A 26 6.73 6.82 2.71
CA GLU A 26 6.71 8.28 2.80
C GLU A 26 6.81 8.95 1.43
N GLU A 27 7.51 8.34 0.47
CA GLU A 27 7.57 8.82 -0.89
C GLU A 27 6.21 8.66 -1.59
N ILE A 28 5.61 7.48 -1.50
CA ILE A 28 4.28 7.20 -2.07
C ILE A 28 3.22 8.13 -1.46
N ASP A 29 3.25 8.30 -0.13
CA ASP A 29 2.35 9.21 0.59
C ASP A 29 2.53 10.66 0.11
N ALA A 30 3.76 11.10 -0.16
CA ALA A 30 4.04 12.45 -0.68
C ALA A 30 3.58 12.68 -2.13
N LEU A 31 3.37 11.62 -2.93
CA LEU A 31 2.85 11.72 -4.31
C LEU A 31 1.32 11.62 -4.37
N ASN A 32 0.66 11.34 -3.24
CA ASN A 32 -0.78 11.12 -3.19
C ASN A 32 -1.54 12.43 -3.36
N VAL A 33 -1.88 12.74 -4.62
CA VAL A 33 -2.62 13.95 -5.01
C VAL A 33 -3.94 13.63 -5.71
N TYR A 34 -4.31 12.35 -5.83
CA TYR A 34 -5.53 11.89 -6.51
C TYR A 34 -6.03 10.55 -5.94
N PRO A 35 -7.36 10.35 -5.78
CA PRO A 35 -8.43 11.35 -5.98
C PRO A 35 -8.54 12.34 -4.84
N VAL A 36 -7.90 12.07 -3.70
CA VAL A 36 -7.87 12.93 -2.52
C VAL A 36 -6.42 13.04 -2.07
N ALA A 37 -5.95 14.26 -1.82
CA ALA A 37 -4.59 14.54 -1.36
C ALA A 37 -4.46 14.40 0.17
N ASP A 38 -4.78 13.22 0.70
CA ASP A 38 -4.76 12.92 2.14
C ASP A 38 -3.41 12.35 2.64
N GLY A 39 -2.50 12.03 1.72
CA GLY A 39 -1.16 11.57 2.04
C GLY A 39 -1.11 10.17 2.66
N ASP A 40 -2.07 9.29 2.38
CA ASP A 40 -2.16 7.98 3.04
C ASP A 40 -1.94 6.76 2.14
N THR A 41 -1.75 6.94 0.82
CA THR A 41 -1.74 5.82 -0.16
C THR A 41 -0.67 4.79 0.13
N GLY A 42 0.57 5.19 0.41
CA GLY A 42 1.67 4.28 0.77
C GLY A 42 1.38 3.55 2.08
N THR A 43 0.85 4.26 3.06
CA THR A 43 0.41 3.67 4.34
C THR A 43 -0.70 2.64 4.14
N ASN A 44 -1.71 2.94 3.31
CA ASN A 44 -2.81 2.06 2.97
C ASN A 44 -2.37 0.81 2.22
N LEU A 45 -1.46 0.94 1.25
CA LEU A 45 -0.88 -0.19 0.52
C LEU A 45 -0.06 -1.10 1.46
N TYR A 46 0.78 -0.53 2.32
CA TYR A 46 1.57 -1.29 3.29
C TYR A 46 0.69 -2.10 4.22
N LEU A 47 -0.31 -1.47 4.85
CA LEU A 47 -1.17 -2.12 5.85
C LEU A 47 -2.09 -3.18 5.22
N THR A 48 -2.56 -2.94 3.99
CA THR A 48 -3.32 -3.94 3.23
C THR A 48 -2.47 -5.17 2.94
N PHE A 49 -1.23 -4.96 2.49
CA PHE A 49 -0.32 -6.04 2.13
C PHE A 49 0.20 -6.79 3.37
N GLU A 50 0.44 -6.08 4.47
CA GLU A 50 0.81 -6.66 5.76
C GLU A 50 -0.29 -7.58 6.29
N ALA A 51 -1.56 -7.15 6.24
CA ALA A 51 -2.69 -7.98 6.64
C ALA A 51 -2.82 -9.25 5.79
N ALA A 52 -2.53 -9.16 4.50
CA ALA A 52 -2.48 -10.29 3.60
C ALA A 52 -1.40 -11.30 4.04
N ARG A 53 -0.16 -10.84 4.25
CA ARG A 53 0.96 -11.68 4.73
C ARG A 53 0.67 -12.31 6.09
N GLN A 54 0.17 -11.51 7.03
CA GLN A 54 -0.13 -11.96 8.39
C GLN A 54 -1.19 -13.06 8.39
N SER A 55 -2.19 -12.95 7.52
CA SER A 55 -3.20 -14.00 7.37
C SER A 55 -2.61 -15.31 6.85
N ILE A 56 -1.58 -15.26 6.00
CA ILE A 56 -0.85 -16.47 5.63
C ILE A 56 -0.28 -17.09 6.92
N LEU A 57 0.44 -16.32 7.75
CA LEU A 57 1.13 -16.81 8.97
C LEU A 57 0.18 -17.46 9.98
N GLU A 58 -1.01 -16.89 10.13
CA GLU A 58 -2.03 -17.39 11.05
C GLU A 58 -2.70 -18.68 10.56
N ALA A 59 -2.71 -18.93 9.26
CA ALA A 59 -3.41 -20.06 8.66
C ALA A 59 -2.64 -21.41 8.74
N ASN A 60 -1.44 -21.46 9.34
CA ASN A 60 -0.52 -22.61 9.33
C ASN A 60 -0.30 -23.13 7.90
N HIS A 61 0.77 -22.67 7.25
CA HIS A 61 1.03 -22.76 5.80
C HIS A 61 1.32 -24.15 5.21
N ASP A 62 0.58 -25.18 5.61
CA ASP A 62 0.84 -26.58 5.26
C ASP A 62 0.71 -26.85 3.75
N SER A 63 0.06 -25.95 3.01
CA SER A 63 -0.04 -26.02 1.54
C SER A 63 -0.10 -24.64 0.89
N LEU A 64 0.31 -24.59 -0.39
CA LEU A 64 0.16 -23.39 -1.21
C LEU A 64 -1.31 -22.96 -1.35
N VAL A 65 -2.23 -23.93 -1.39
CA VAL A 65 -3.67 -23.64 -1.47
C VAL A 65 -4.13 -22.87 -0.24
N ALA A 66 -3.84 -23.40 0.95
CA ALA A 66 -4.17 -22.72 2.20
C ALA A 66 -3.52 -21.34 2.30
N ALA A 67 -2.25 -21.22 1.89
CA ALA A 67 -1.52 -19.97 1.89
C ALA A 67 -2.13 -18.90 0.96
N LEU A 68 -2.47 -19.25 -0.29
CA LEU A 68 -3.09 -18.33 -1.25
C LEU A 68 -4.52 -17.93 -0.84
N THR A 69 -5.31 -18.88 -0.33
CA THR A 69 -6.65 -18.57 0.20
C THR A 69 -6.58 -17.63 1.39
N ALA A 70 -5.65 -17.86 2.32
CA ALA A 70 -5.45 -16.99 3.48
C ALA A 70 -4.92 -15.60 3.07
N PHE A 71 -3.98 -15.55 2.11
CA PHE A 71 -3.43 -14.31 1.56
C PHE A 71 -4.54 -13.43 0.97
N ALA A 72 -5.34 -14.00 0.06
CA ALA A 72 -6.47 -13.34 -0.58
C ALA A 72 -7.49 -12.80 0.43
N ARG A 73 -7.86 -13.63 1.40
CA ARG A 73 -8.81 -13.25 2.46
C ARG A 73 -8.26 -12.15 3.37
N GLY A 74 -6.98 -12.24 3.72
CA GLY A 74 -6.28 -11.23 4.52
C GLY A 74 -6.21 -9.88 3.84
N ALA A 75 -5.88 -9.86 2.55
CA ALA A 75 -5.89 -8.64 1.74
C ALA A 75 -7.28 -7.99 1.72
N LEU A 76 -8.34 -8.78 1.50
CA LEU A 76 -9.73 -8.26 1.44
C LEU A 76 -10.19 -7.67 2.78
N LEU A 77 -9.92 -8.37 3.89
CA LEU A 77 -10.32 -7.96 5.23
C LEU A 77 -9.47 -6.82 5.80
N GLY A 78 -8.22 -6.72 5.36
CA GLY A 78 -7.24 -5.73 5.78
C GLY A 78 -7.16 -4.49 4.91
N ALA A 79 -7.88 -4.46 3.78
CA ALA A 79 -7.88 -3.35 2.84
C ALA A 79 -8.26 -2.02 3.52
N ARG A 80 -7.46 -0.98 3.26
CA ARG A 80 -7.64 0.38 3.79
C ARG A 80 -7.63 1.39 2.66
N GLY A 81 -8.56 2.35 2.70
CA GLY A 81 -8.72 3.36 1.68
C GLY A 81 -8.98 2.79 0.28
N ASN A 82 -9.09 3.67 -0.71
CA ASN A 82 -9.38 3.28 -2.08
C ASN A 82 -8.23 2.41 -2.67
N SER A 83 -6.99 2.86 -2.49
CA SER A 83 -5.78 2.20 -2.98
C SER A 83 -5.61 0.79 -2.40
N GLY A 84 -5.88 0.59 -1.10
CA GLY A 84 -5.84 -0.73 -0.48
C GLY A 84 -6.97 -1.65 -0.95
N VAL A 85 -8.17 -1.12 -1.15
CA VAL A 85 -9.30 -1.88 -1.70
C VAL A 85 -9.01 -2.36 -3.13
N ILE A 86 -8.49 -1.51 -4.01
CA ILE A 86 -8.05 -1.89 -5.37
C ILE A 86 -6.90 -2.91 -5.31
N LEU A 87 -5.89 -2.70 -4.45
CA LEU A 87 -4.81 -3.65 -4.26
C LEU A 87 -5.34 -5.02 -3.82
N SER A 88 -6.28 -5.06 -2.87
CA SER A 88 -6.86 -6.31 -2.40
C SER A 88 -7.55 -7.12 -3.51
N GLN A 89 -8.14 -6.43 -4.49
CA GLN A 89 -8.73 -7.05 -5.67
C GLN A 89 -7.68 -7.66 -6.60
N LEU A 90 -6.60 -6.92 -6.88
CA LEU A 90 -5.47 -7.41 -7.66
C LEU A 90 -4.90 -8.70 -7.04
N LEU A 91 -4.67 -8.67 -5.72
CA LEU A 91 -4.12 -9.79 -4.96
C LEU A 91 -5.05 -10.99 -4.93
N ARG A 92 -6.36 -10.79 -4.71
CA ARG A 92 -7.34 -11.88 -4.70
C ARG A 92 -7.46 -12.53 -6.08
N ALA A 93 -7.69 -11.74 -7.13
CA ALA A 93 -7.82 -12.27 -8.48
C ALA A 93 -6.53 -13.00 -8.93
N GLY A 94 -5.37 -12.49 -8.54
CA GLY A 94 -4.10 -13.17 -8.75
C GLY A 94 -4.02 -14.52 -8.02
N ALA A 95 -4.38 -14.56 -6.73
CA ALA A 95 -4.41 -15.80 -5.97
C ALA A 95 -5.38 -16.83 -6.56
N ASP A 96 -6.57 -16.39 -7.00
CA ASP A 96 -7.56 -17.25 -7.66
C ASP A 96 -7.02 -17.86 -8.96
N GLN A 97 -6.31 -17.09 -9.78
CA GLN A 97 -5.69 -17.60 -11.00
C GLN A 97 -4.56 -18.59 -10.71
N LEU A 98 -3.73 -18.34 -9.69
CA LEU A 98 -2.67 -19.26 -9.27
C LEU A 98 -3.23 -20.59 -8.75
N LEU A 99 -4.42 -20.60 -8.14
CA LEU A 99 -5.09 -21.81 -7.67
C LEU A 99 -5.70 -22.66 -8.80
N ARG A 100 -6.20 -22.02 -9.87
CA ARG A 100 -6.94 -22.68 -10.95
C ARG A 100 -6.11 -22.96 -12.19
N GLY A 101 -5.04 -22.21 -12.40
CA GLY A 101 -4.23 -22.26 -13.60
C GLY A 101 -3.27 -23.47 -13.67
N ASP A 102 -2.66 -23.67 -14.83
CA ASP A 102 -1.79 -24.82 -15.12
C ASP A 102 -0.34 -24.55 -14.64
N PRO A 103 0.12 -25.21 -13.55
CA PRO A 103 1.47 -24.99 -13.01
C PRO A 103 2.59 -25.56 -13.90
N THR A 104 2.25 -26.32 -14.95
CA THR A 104 3.24 -26.84 -15.92
C THR A 104 3.68 -25.78 -16.94
N LYS A 105 3.00 -24.63 -16.98
CA LYS A 105 3.31 -23.49 -17.86
C LYS A 105 3.55 -22.22 -17.03
N PRO A 106 4.60 -22.19 -16.20
CA PRO A 106 4.76 -21.18 -15.14
C PRO A 106 4.83 -19.74 -15.68
N GLY A 107 5.48 -19.49 -16.83
CA GLY A 107 5.47 -18.17 -17.46
C GLY A 107 4.08 -17.73 -17.94
N ARG A 108 3.33 -18.64 -18.56
CA ARG A 108 1.96 -18.39 -19.00
C ARG A 108 1.01 -18.19 -17.81
N LEU A 109 1.16 -19.00 -16.77
CA LEU A 109 0.40 -18.88 -15.54
C LEU A 109 0.57 -17.49 -14.92
N LEU A 110 1.80 -16.99 -14.83
CA LEU A 110 2.06 -15.64 -14.32
C LEU A 110 1.43 -14.56 -15.21
N ALA A 111 1.56 -14.66 -16.54
CA ALA A 111 0.94 -13.71 -17.45
C ALA A 111 -0.59 -13.68 -17.31
N ASP A 112 -1.25 -14.86 -17.30
CA ASP A 112 -2.70 -14.96 -17.11
C ASP A 112 -3.11 -14.42 -15.71
N THR A 113 -2.27 -14.61 -14.70
CA THR A 113 -2.47 -14.07 -13.32
C THR A 113 -2.51 -12.55 -13.33
N LEU A 114 -1.54 -11.90 -13.99
CA LEU A 114 -1.49 -10.45 -14.09
C LEU A 114 -2.64 -9.88 -14.93
N THR A 115 -3.01 -10.56 -16.02
CA THR A 115 -4.18 -10.19 -16.84
C THR A 115 -5.47 -10.25 -16.04
N LEU A 116 -5.74 -11.36 -15.37
CA LEU A 116 -6.97 -11.50 -14.57
C LEU A 116 -7.01 -10.47 -13.44
N ALA A 117 -5.87 -10.24 -12.77
CA ALA A 117 -5.77 -9.23 -11.73
C ALA A 117 -6.13 -7.84 -12.25
N ALA A 118 -5.52 -7.40 -13.37
CA ALA A 118 -5.79 -6.09 -13.95
C ALA A 118 -7.26 -5.95 -14.37
N GLU A 119 -7.82 -6.93 -15.07
CA GLU A 119 -9.24 -6.93 -15.47
C GLU A 119 -10.18 -6.85 -14.26
N ALA A 120 -9.89 -7.62 -13.21
CA ALA A 120 -10.67 -7.64 -11.99
C ALA A 120 -10.61 -6.30 -11.24
N ALA A 121 -9.47 -5.62 -11.24
CA ALA A 121 -9.32 -4.29 -10.65
C ALA A 121 -10.11 -3.23 -11.43
N TYR A 122 -10.04 -3.22 -12.76
CA TYR A 122 -10.85 -2.34 -13.60
C TYR A 122 -12.36 -2.56 -13.37
N ALA A 123 -12.80 -3.81 -13.27
CA ALA A 123 -14.21 -4.14 -13.06
C ALA A 123 -14.72 -3.78 -11.65
N ALA A 124 -13.82 -3.70 -10.66
CA ALA A 124 -14.16 -3.34 -9.29
C ALA A 124 -14.48 -1.85 -9.11
N VAL A 125 -13.82 -0.98 -9.88
CA VAL A 125 -13.99 0.47 -9.84
C VAL A 125 -15.17 0.87 -10.74
N ALA A 126 -16.13 1.63 -10.20
CA ALA A 126 -17.34 1.99 -10.94
C ALA A 126 -17.06 2.92 -12.13
N ARG A 127 -16.07 3.81 -11.98
CA ARG A 127 -15.60 4.73 -13.03
C ARG A 127 -14.06 4.68 -13.08
N PRO A 128 -13.46 3.69 -13.77
CA PRO A 128 -12.02 3.57 -13.83
C PRO A 128 -11.40 4.76 -14.58
N VAL A 129 -10.26 5.25 -14.07
CA VAL A 129 -9.57 6.43 -14.59
C VAL A 129 -8.17 6.05 -15.04
N GLU A 130 -7.80 6.49 -16.25
CA GLU A 130 -6.45 6.32 -16.77
C GLU A 130 -5.48 7.29 -16.12
N GLY A 131 -4.20 6.91 -16.05
CA GLY A 131 -3.20 7.62 -15.27
C GLY A 131 -3.20 7.24 -13.79
N THR A 132 -3.85 6.14 -13.42
CA THR A 132 -3.84 5.59 -12.05
C THR A 132 -3.12 4.24 -12.00
N MET A 133 -3.07 3.61 -10.83
CA MET A 133 -2.53 2.25 -10.64
C MET A 133 -3.16 1.22 -11.58
N LEU A 134 -4.40 1.46 -12.04
CA LEU A 134 -5.07 0.63 -13.04
C LEU A 134 -4.30 0.60 -14.38
N SER A 135 -3.87 1.77 -14.87
CA SER A 135 -3.10 1.88 -16.12
C SER A 135 -1.75 1.15 -16.01
N VAL A 136 -1.11 1.24 -14.85
CA VAL A 136 0.15 0.54 -14.54
C VAL A 136 -0.05 -0.98 -14.51
N ALA A 137 -1.10 -1.46 -13.82
CA ALA A 137 -1.44 -2.89 -13.77
C ALA A 137 -1.73 -3.45 -15.17
N ARG A 138 -2.50 -2.73 -15.99
CA ARG A 138 -2.80 -3.14 -17.37
C ARG A 138 -1.55 -3.22 -18.23
N ALA A 139 -0.67 -2.22 -18.16
CA ALA A 139 0.57 -2.22 -18.94
C ALA A 139 1.48 -3.40 -18.57
N ALA A 140 1.58 -3.71 -17.27
CA ALA A 140 2.31 -4.87 -16.79
C ALA A 140 1.72 -6.19 -17.31
N ALA A 141 0.39 -6.35 -17.28
CA ALA A 141 -0.30 -7.54 -17.77
C ALA A 141 -0.13 -7.77 -19.28
N VAL A 142 -0.24 -6.70 -20.08
CA VAL A 142 -0.01 -6.76 -21.53
C VAL A 142 1.41 -7.22 -21.83
N ALA A 143 2.41 -6.58 -21.22
CA ALA A 143 3.81 -6.94 -21.43
C ALA A 143 4.16 -8.35 -20.94
N ALA A 144 3.55 -8.80 -19.83
CA ALA A 144 3.69 -10.17 -19.36
C ALA A 144 3.20 -11.17 -20.41
N SER A 145 2.03 -10.91 -21.00
CA SER A 145 1.42 -11.75 -22.02
C SER A 145 2.25 -11.78 -23.31
N GLU A 146 2.75 -10.63 -23.75
CA GLU A 146 3.63 -10.50 -24.92
C GLU A 146 4.99 -11.19 -24.72
N ALA A 147 5.46 -11.29 -23.47
CA ALA A 147 6.74 -11.94 -23.15
C ALA A 147 6.68 -13.48 -23.20
N VAL A 148 5.50 -14.10 -23.02
CA VAL A 148 5.37 -15.57 -22.93
C VAL A 148 5.97 -16.31 -24.13
N PRO A 149 5.71 -15.93 -25.40
CA PRO A 149 6.27 -16.64 -26.56
C PRO A 149 7.80 -16.53 -26.68
N HIS A 150 8.40 -15.55 -25.99
CA HIS A 150 9.84 -15.27 -26.03
C HIS A 150 10.59 -15.79 -24.79
N ALA A 151 9.87 -16.36 -23.82
CA ALA A 151 10.45 -16.87 -22.60
C ALA A 151 11.36 -18.10 -22.88
N PRO A 152 12.45 -18.27 -22.12
CA PRO A 152 13.31 -19.45 -22.23
C PRO A 152 12.53 -20.77 -22.09
N ALA A 153 12.98 -21.81 -22.76
CA ALA A 153 12.36 -23.14 -22.66
C ALA A 153 12.50 -23.77 -21.26
N GLU A 154 13.54 -23.38 -20.51
CA GLU A 154 13.76 -23.81 -19.14
C GLU A 154 12.65 -23.25 -18.23
N LEU A 155 11.82 -24.14 -17.67
CA LEU A 155 10.71 -23.76 -16.77
C LEU A 155 11.20 -22.83 -15.65
N GLY A 156 12.35 -23.16 -15.06
CA GLY A 156 13.09 -22.41 -14.03
C GLY A 156 13.19 -20.90 -14.27
N SER A 157 13.28 -20.51 -15.54
CA SER A 157 13.59 -19.14 -15.97
C SER A 157 12.38 -18.40 -16.55
N GLN A 158 11.26 -19.09 -16.82
CA GLN A 158 10.09 -18.51 -17.49
C GLN A 158 9.40 -17.40 -16.69
N MET A 159 9.10 -17.65 -15.41
CA MET A 159 8.47 -16.62 -14.56
C MET A 159 9.39 -15.42 -14.36
N GLY A 160 10.69 -15.65 -14.20
CA GLY A 160 11.70 -14.58 -14.13
C GLY A 160 11.69 -13.69 -15.38
N TYR A 161 11.63 -14.29 -16.57
CA TYR A 161 11.54 -13.55 -17.82
C TYR A 161 10.26 -12.70 -17.91
N VAL A 162 9.11 -13.30 -17.59
CA VAL A 162 7.80 -12.64 -17.65
C VAL A 162 7.68 -11.51 -16.64
N VAL A 163 8.14 -11.70 -15.39
CA VAL A 163 8.08 -10.65 -14.37
C VAL A 163 8.99 -9.47 -14.69
N ILE A 164 10.16 -9.69 -15.31
CA ILE A 164 11.05 -8.59 -15.75
C ILE A 164 10.35 -7.73 -16.81
N ALA A 165 9.66 -8.36 -17.77
CA ALA A 165 8.91 -7.65 -18.80
C ALA A 165 7.76 -6.83 -18.18
N ALA A 166 7.00 -7.45 -17.26
CA ALA A 166 5.92 -6.80 -16.53
C ALA A 166 6.41 -5.59 -15.71
N ALA A 167 7.46 -5.78 -14.89
CA ALA A 167 8.04 -4.71 -14.07
C ALA A 167 8.56 -3.55 -14.92
N SER A 168 9.20 -3.86 -16.05
CA SER A 168 9.70 -2.84 -16.97
C SER A 168 8.58 -2.04 -17.64
N ALA A 169 7.47 -2.70 -17.98
CA ALA A 169 6.30 -2.02 -18.53
C ALA A 169 5.55 -1.20 -17.47
N ALA A 170 5.47 -1.70 -16.23
CA ALA A 170 4.88 -0.98 -15.10
C ALA A 170 5.59 0.36 -14.87
N ARG A 171 6.93 0.37 -14.79
CA ARG A 171 7.72 1.61 -14.63
C ARG A 171 7.50 2.59 -15.79
N ARG A 172 7.54 2.13 -17.04
CA ARG A 172 7.27 3.00 -18.20
C ARG A 172 5.84 3.53 -18.23
N ALA A 173 4.87 2.78 -17.70
CA ALA A 173 3.49 3.23 -17.60
C ALA A 173 3.32 4.25 -16.48
N LEU A 174 4.01 4.05 -15.35
CA LEU A 174 4.06 5.01 -14.24
C LEU A 174 4.58 6.37 -14.72
N ASP A 175 5.68 6.39 -15.48
CA ASP A 175 6.27 7.63 -16.03
C ASP A 175 5.28 8.40 -16.92
N LYS A 176 4.30 7.72 -17.52
CA LYS A 176 3.27 8.29 -18.40
C LYS A 176 2.00 8.71 -17.67
N THR A 177 1.85 8.39 -16.39
CA THR A 177 0.65 8.77 -15.62
C THR A 177 0.38 10.28 -15.61
N PRO A 178 1.40 11.18 -15.57
CA PRO A 178 1.15 12.63 -15.66
C PRO A 178 0.63 13.08 -17.03
N GLU A 179 0.87 12.31 -18.10
CA GLU A 179 0.31 12.59 -19.43
C GLU A 179 -1.17 12.20 -19.55
N GLN A 180 -1.65 11.36 -18.63
CA GLN A 180 -2.98 10.75 -18.67
C GLN A 180 -3.96 11.39 -17.70
N LEU A 181 -3.46 11.95 -16.59
CA LEU A 181 -4.28 12.47 -15.51
C LEU A 181 -3.84 13.89 -15.10
N GLU A 182 -4.76 14.83 -15.26
CA GLU A 182 -4.52 16.26 -15.09
C GLU A 182 -4.00 16.64 -13.68
N PRO A 183 -4.56 16.13 -12.55
CA PRO A 183 -3.98 16.37 -11.21
C PRO A 183 -2.51 16.00 -11.10
N LEU A 184 -2.11 14.83 -11.63
CA LEU A 184 -0.72 14.38 -11.64
C LEU A 184 0.17 15.33 -12.47
N ARG A 185 -0.34 15.75 -13.63
CA ARG A 185 0.34 16.72 -14.51
C ARG A 185 0.58 18.07 -13.84
N LEU A 186 -0.41 18.57 -13.11
CA LEU A 186 -0.34 19.86 -12.41
C LEU A 186 0.60 19.79 -11.21
N ALA A 187 0.61 18.68 -10.49
CA ALA A 187 1.54 18.45 -9.38
C ALA A 187 2.96 18.07 -9.81
N GLY A 188 3.16 17.70 -11.09
CA GLY A 188 4.46 17.24 -11.59
C GLY A 188 4.89 15.89 -10.98
N VAL A 189 3.94 15.08 -10.54
CA VAL A 189 4.15 13.79 -9.85
C VAL A 189 3.56 12.64 -10.64
N VAL A 190 4.09 11.44 -10.45
CA VAL A 190 3.48 10.20 -10.95
C VAL A 190 2.40 9.69 -10.00
N ASP A 191 1.58 8.74 -10.45
CA ASP A 191 0.55 8.12 -9.62
C ASP A 191 1.14 7.37 -8.41
N ALA A 192 0.68 7.72 -7.20
CA ALA A 192 1.12 7.09 -5.95
C ALA A 192 0.84 5.58 -5.91
N GLY A 193 -0.38 5.17 -6.29
CA GLY A 193 -0.76 3.76 -6.32
C GLY A 193 0.06 2.95 -7.35
N GLY A 194 0.34 3.55 -8.50
CA GLY A 194 1.18 2.99 -9.56
C GLY A 194 2.64 2.81 -9.14
N LEU A 195 3.20 3.76 -8.36
CA LEU A 195 4.51 3.60 -7.74
C LEU A 195 4.51 2.42 -6.78
N GLY A 196 3.47 2.32 -5.94
CA GLY A 196 3.26 1.16 -5.08
C GLY A 196 3.24 -0.17 -5.84
N LEU A 197 2.56 -0.25 -6.99
CA LEU A 197 2.59 -1.45 -7.83
C LEU A 197 3.98 -1.74 -8.41
N CYS A 198 4.76 -0.72 -8.78
CA CYS A 198 6.14 -0.92 -9.23
C CYS A 198 6.99 -1.57 -8.12
N VAL A 199 6.81 -1.17 -6.85
CA VAL A 199 7.46 -1.82 -5.70
C VAL A 199 7.10 -3.31 -5.62
N LEU A 200 5.82 -3.66 -5.81
CA LEU A 200 5.37 -5.06 -5.82
C LEU A 200 6.01 -5.88 -6.96
N PHE A 201 6.12 -5.30 -8.15
CA PHE A 201 6.75 -5.94 -9.30
C PHE A 201 8.26 -6.11 -9.12
N ASP A 202 8.93 -5.10 -8.55
CA ASP A 202 10.36 -5.15 -8.26
C ASP A 202 10.68 -6.22 -7.20
N ALA A 203 9.84 -6.33 -6.18
CA ALA A 203 9.91 -7.42 -5.20
C ALA A 203 9.68 -8.79 -5.84
N GLY A 204 8.71 -8.91 -6.77
CA GLY A 204 8.45 -10.14 -7.52
C GLY A 204 9.62 -10.53 -8.41
N GLN A 205 10.22 -9.56 -9.12
CA GLN A 205 11.44 -9.75 -9.90
C GLN A 205 12.58 -10.25 -9.00
N HIS A 206 12.80 -9.63 -7.85
CA HIS A 206 13.85 -10.05 -6.93
C HIS A 206 13.59 -11.46 -6.36
N ALA A 207 12.35 -11.76 -5.99
CA ALA A 207 11.97 -13.09 -5.48
C ALA A 207 12.21 -14.20 -6.52
N LEU A 208 11.93 -13.94 -7.80
CA LEU A 208 12.02 -14.93 -8.88
C LEU A 208 13.41 -15.04 -9.50
N THR A 209 14.17 -13.94 -9.55
CA THR A 209 15.45 -13.88 -10.28
C THR A 209 16.66 -13.79 -9.37
N GLY A 210 16.46 -13.50 -8.08
CA GLY A 210 17.53 -13.20 -7.13
C GLY A 210 18.23 -11.86 -7.37
N THR A 211 17.85 -11.12 -8.41
CA THR A 211 18.45 -9.82 -8.75
C THR A 211 17.55 -8.70 -8.24
N ARG A 212 18.09 -7.88 -7.32
CA ARG A 212 17.42 -6.65 -6.89
C ARG A 212 17.45 -5.63 -8.03
N PRO A 213 16.30 -5.10 -8.48
CA PRO A 213 16.27 -3.99 -9.43
C PRO A 213 17.02 -2.77 -8.86
N SER A 214 17.65 -1.98 -9.74
CA SER A 214 18.22 -0.71 -9.29
C SER A 214 17.09 0.21 -8.83
N PRO A 215 17.23 0.91 -7.69
CA PRO A 215 16.26 1.92 -7.27
C PRO A 215 16.06 2.93 -8.40
N ALA A 216 14.81 3.34 -8.62
CA ALA A 216 14.54 4.50 -9.45
C ALA A 216 15.18 5.75 -8.82
N ALA A 217 15.42 6.78 -9.63
CA ALA A 217 15.76 8.08 -9.09
C ALA A 217 14.63 8.56 -8.15
N PRO A 218 14.94 9.27 -7.06
CA PRO A 218 13.92 9.74 -6.14
C PRO A 218 12.87 10.57 -6.89
N ALA A 219 11.59 10.30 -6.65
CA ALA A 219 10.51 11.02 -7.27
C ALA A 219 10.53 12.51 -6.85
N HIS A 220 10.08 13.38 -7.77
CA HIS A 220 9.82 14.78 -7.44
C HIS A 220 8.79 14.85 -6.33
N ARG A 221 9.08 15.59 -5.26
CA ARG A 221 8.10 15.89 -4.22
C ARG A 221 7.37 17.17 -4.60
N PRO A 222 6.02 17.16 -4.61
CA PRO A 222 5.26 18.33 -4.98
C PRO A 222 5.49 19.45 -3.96
N THR A 223 5.63 20.67 -4.46
CA THR A 223 5.75 21.89 -3.67
C THR A 223 4.37 22.37 -3.19
N ALA A 224 4.33 23.22 -2.16
CA ALA A 224 3.08 23.79 -1.68
C ALA A 224 2.28 24.52 -2.78
N LEU A 225 2.96 25.22 -3.69
CA LEU A 225 2.34 25.91 -4.82
C LEU A 225 1.71 24.94 -5.84
N GLU A 226 2.33 23.79 -6.05
CA GLU A 226 1.82 22.74 -6.93
C GLU A 226 0.59 22.05 -6.31
N LEU A 227 0.63 21.78 -5.00
CA LEU A 227 -0.52 21.26 -4.25
C LEU A 227 -1.70 22.25 -4.24
N ASP A 228 -1.43 23.54 -4.03
CA ASP A 228 -2.46 24.60 -4.11
C ASP A 228 -3.09 24.69 -5.50
N ALA A 229 -2.30 24.49 -6.57
CA ALA A 229 -2.81 24.48 -7.94
C ALA A 229 -3.75 23.29 -8.19
N VAL A 230 -3.43 22.10 -7.66
CA VAL A 230 -4.31 20.92 -7.73
C VAL A 230 -5.57 21.15 -6.91
N ALA A 231 -5.43 21.59 -5.65
CA ALA A 231 -6.56 21.86 -4.76
C ALA A 231 -7.50 22.93 -5.31
N GLY A 232 -6.95 24.00 -5.91
CA GLY A 232 -7.74 25.03 -6.59
C GLY A 232 -8.52 24.51 -7.80
N ALA A 233 -7.93 23.59 -8.56
CA ALA A 233 -8.60 22.93 -9.68
C ALA A 233 -9.70 21.96 -9.21
N GLU A 234 -9.50 21.23 -8.11
CA GLU A 234 -10.49 20.29 -7.56
C GLU A 234 -11.61 20.97 -6.76
N ALA A 235 -11.31 22.00 -5.98
CA ALA A 235 -12.30 22.81 -5.28
C ALA A 235 -13.30 23.48 -6.25
N SER A 236 -12.86 23.76 -7.48
CA SER A 236 -13.74 24.27 -8.54
C SER A 236 -14.74 23.22 -9.08
N LYS A 237 -14.46 21.93 -8.86
CA LYS A 237 -15.32 20.81 -9.28
C LYS A 237 -16.30 20.37 -8.20
N GLY A 238 -15.99 20.61 -6.92
CA GLY A 238 -16.77 20.09 -5.78
C GLY A 238 -16.59 18.57 -5.64
N GLY A 239 -16.34 18.09 -4.42
CA GLY A 239 -16.13 16.67 -4.15
C GLY A 239 -16.76 16.28 -2.80
N PRO A 240 -17.09 14.98 -2.63
CA PRO A 240 -17.69 14.46 -1.42
C PRO A 240 -16.79 14.67 -0.19
N HIS A 241 -17.40 14.95 0.96
CA HIS A 241 -16.67 15.23 2.20
C HIS A 241 -16.37 14.00 3.06
N TYR A 242 -17.05 12.89 2.81
CA TYR A 242 -16.91 11.68 3.61
C TYR A 242 -16.45 10.48 2.79
N GLU A 243 -15.62 9.66 3.40
CA GLU A 243 -15.33 8.30 3.01
C GLU A 243 -16.22 7.35 3.81
N VAL A 244 -16.91 6.44 3.13
CA VAL A 244 -17.67 5.36 3.75
C VAL A 244 -17.08 4.03 3.31
N MET A 245 -16.61 3.27 4.30
CA MET A 245 -16.10 1.92 4.10
C MET A 245 -16.88 0.92 4.93
N TYR A 246 -17.23 -0.23 4.35
CA TYR A 246 -17.78 -1.35 5.10
C TYR A 246 -17.54 -2.68 4.40
N LEU A 247 -17.47 -3.74 5.20
CA LEU A 247 -17.59 -5.09 4.66
C LEU A 247 -19.08 -5.44 4.57
N LEU A 248 -19.45 -6.25 3.57
CA LEU A 248 -20.82 -6.60 3.25
C LEU A 248 -20.94 -8.10 3.00
N ASP A 249 -21.74 -8.78 3.81
CA ASP A 249 -22.21 -10.13 3.52
C ASP A 249 -23.38 -10.03 2.53
N ALA A 250 -23.15 -10.38 1.27
CA ALA A 250 -24.16 -10.29 0.20
C ALA A 250 -23.94 -11.32 -0.91
N GLN A 251 -25.04 -11.75 -1.54
CA GLN A 251 -24.98 -12.58 -2.74
C GLN A 251 -24.42 -11.78 -3.92
N GLU A 252 -23.65 -12.42 -4.79
CA GLU A 252 -23.04 -11.77 -5.96
C GLU A 252 -24.08 -11.08 -6.86
N ALA A 253 -25.28 -11.65 -6.99
CA ALA A 253 -26.38 -11.07 -7.75
C ALA A 253 -26.86 -9.69 -7.25
N ALA A 254 -26.58 -9.33 -5.99
CA ALA A 254 -26.95 -8.03 -5.41
C ALA A 254 -25.96 -6.91 -5.79
N ILE A 255 -24.72 -7.26 -6.15
CA ILE A 255 -23.64 -6.29 -6.34
C ILE A 255 -23.84 -5.35 -7.54
N PRO A 256 -24.34 -5.79 -8.70
CA PRO A 256 -24.63 -4.87 -9.79
C PRO A 256 -25.63 -3.76 -9.40
N LEU A 257 -26.68 -4.11 -8.66
CA LEU A 257 -27.68 -3.14 -8.18
C LEU A 257 -27.08 -2.21 -7.12
N LEU A 258 -26.27 -2.75 -6.19
CA LEU A 258 -25.55 -1.94 -5.21
C LEU A 258 -24.66 -0.90 -5.89
N LYS A 259 -23.86 -1.31 -6.88
CA LYS A 259 -23.02 -0.39 -7.67
C LYS A 259 -23.87 0.68 -8.35
N GLN A 260 -24.99 0.30 -8.95
CA GLN A 260 -25.91 1.25 -9.59
C GLN A 260 -26.47 2.29 -8.61
N ARG A 261 -26.77 1.90 -7.36
CA ARG A 261 -27.29 2.80 -6.32
C ARG A 261 -26.22 3.71 -5.73
N LEU A 262 -25.00 3.21 -5.53
CA LEU A 262 -23.90 3.99 -4.95
C LEU A 262 -23.26 4.96 -5.97
N THR A 263 -23.24 4.60 -7.25
CA THR A 263 -22.61 5.42 -8.31
C THR A 263 -23.11 6.88 -8.40
N PRO A 264 -24.40 7.20 -8.22
CA PRO A 264 -24.87 8.59 -8.19
C PRO A 264 -24.67 9.30 -6.85
N LEU A 265 -24.39 8.58 -5.75
CA LEU A 265 -24.26 9.17 -4.41
C LEU A 265 -22.91 9.84 -4.16
N GLY A 266 -21.91 9.53 -4.97
CA GLY A 266 -20.62 10.18 -4.90
C GLY A 266 -19.62 9.63 -5.91
N ASP A 267 -18.33 9.75 -5.59
CA ASP A 267 -17.24 9.35 -6.47
C ASP A 267 -16.39 8.23 -5.86
N SER A 268 -15.38 7.80 -6.62
CA SER A 268 -14.37 6.83 -6.16
C SER A 268 -14.97 5.51 -5.63
N LEU A 269 -16.13 5.11 -6.15
CA LEU A 269 -16.81 3.87 -5.76
C LEU A 269 -16.00 2.65 -6.21
N VAL A 270 -15.62 1.84 -5.24
CA VAL A 270 -14.96 0.56 -5.44
C VAL A 270 -15.67 -0.51 -4.62
N VAL A 271 -16.06 -1.60 -5.30
CA VAL A 271 -16.67 -2.77 -4.65
C VAL A 271 -15.90 -4.02 -5.07
N VAL A 272 -15.22 -4.62 -4.11
CA VAL A 272 -14.34 -5.78 -4.29
C VAL A 272 -14.81 -6.91 -3.40
N GLY A 273 -14.54 -8.14 -3.77
CA GLY A 273 -14.98 -9.30 -3.00
C GLY A 273 -15.46 -10.44 -3.88
N GLY A 274 -15.97 -11.46 -3.23
CA GLY A 274 -16.41 -12.72 -3.83
C GLY A 274 -16.85 -13.70 -2.74
N ASP A 275 -17.45 -14.81 -3.14
CA ASP A 275 -17.85 -15.89 -2.23
C ASP A 275 -18.72 -15.43 -1.04
N GLY A 276 -19.57 -14.43 -1.27
CA GLY A 276 -20.51 -13.90 -0.28
C GLY A 276 -19.98 -12.74 0.58
N LEU A 277 -18.68 -12.43 0.52
CA LEU A 277 -18.07 -11.34 1.29
C LEU A 277 -17.52 -10.25 0.36
N TRP A 278 -17.92 -9.01 0.63
CA TRP A 278 -17.54 -7.84 -0.14
C TRP A 278 -16.95 -6.75 0.75
N ASN A 279 -16.11 -5.90 0.17
CA ASN A 279 -15.59 -4.68 0.76
C ASN A 279 -16.01 -3.52 -0.17
N VAL A 280 -16.73 -2.57 0.42
CA VAL A 280 -17.26 -1.40 -0.28
C VAL A 280 -16.52 -0.19 0.23
N HIS A 281 -16.03 0.61 -0.70
CA HIS A 281 -15.42 1.92 -0.48
C HIS A 281 -16.10 2.91 -1.40
N VAL A 282 -16.57 4.03 -0.85
CA VAL A 282 -17.17 5.10 -1.65
C VAL A 282 -16.95 6.44 -0.96
N HIS A 283 -16.67 7.48 -1.74
CA HIS A 283 -16.67 8.84 -1.22
C HIS A 283 -18.05 9.45 -1.49
N VAL A 284 -18.73 9.91 -0.45
CA VAL A 284 -20.12 10.44 -0.53
C VAL A 284 -20.30 11.66 0.37
N ASP A 285 -21.30 12.48 0.06
CA ASP A 285 -21.81 13.48 1.02
C ASP A 285 -22.91 12.91 1.91
N ASP A 286 -23.75 12.03 1.35
CA ASP A 286 -24.81 11.35 2.08
C ASP A 286 -24.35 9.98 2.58
N VAL A 287 -23.73 9.99 3.76
CA VAL A 287 -23.30 8.78 4.47
C VAL A 287 -24.49 7.85 4.74
N GLY A 288 -25.67 8.39 5.05
CA GLY A 288 -26.86 7.59 5.34
C GLY A 288 -27.30 6.76 4.14
N ALA A 289 -27.44 7.40 2.98
CA ALA A 289 -27.84 6.75 1.74
C ALA A 289 -26.84 5.65 1.31
N ALA A 290 -25.54 5.86 1.52
CA ALA A 290 -24.52 4.85 1.21
C ALA A 290 -24.68 3.60 2.08
N ILE A 291 -24.96 3.77 3.37
CA ILE A 291 -25.15 2.67 4.32
C ILE A 291 -26.47 1.95 4.03
N GLU A 292 -27.55 2.68 3.77
CA GLU A 292 -28.86 2.14 3.42
C GLU A 292 -28.79 1.26 2.17
N ALA A 293 -28.09 1.70 1.12
CA ALA A 293 -27.86 0.89 -0.06
C ALA A 293 -27.14 -0.44 0.28
N GLY A 294 -26.18 -0.41 1.21
CA GLY A 294 -25.53 -1.61 1.74
C GLY A 294 -26.49 -2.54 2.48
N ILE A 295 -27.39 -2.00 3.32
CA ILE A 295 -28.41 -2.77 4.06
C ILE A 295 -29.42 -3.43 3.11
N GLU A 296 -29.79 -2.75 2.04
CA GLU A 296 -30.72 -3.31 1.04
C GLU A 296 -30.07 -4.43 0.22
N ALA A 297 -28.76 -4.35 -0.03
CA ALA A 297 -28.02 -5.37 -0.77
C ALA A 297 -27.64 -6.60 0.08
N GLY A 298 -27.51 -6.43 1.40
CA GLY A 298 -27.08 -7.49 2.31
C GLY A 298 -26.87 -7.02 3.74
N ARG A 299 -25.89 -7.59 4.44
CA ARG A 299 -25.59 -7.24 5.84
C ARG A 299 -24.24 -6.52 5.95
N PRO A 300 -24.22 -5.18 6.05
CA PRO A 300 -22.98 -4.45 6.25
C PRO A 300 -22.48 -4.61 7.69
N HIS A 301 -21.15 -4.65 7.87
CA HIS A 301 -20.49 -4.70 9.17
C HIS A 301 -19.06 -4.14 9.09
N ARG A 302 -18.45 -3.84 10.25
CA ARG A 302 -17.15 -3.14 10.35
C ARG A 302 -17.14 -1.80 9.59
N LEU A 303 -18.24 -1.09 9.71
CA LEU A 303 -18.45 0.20 9.08
C LEU A 303 -17.50 1.25 9.65
N ARG A 304 -16.90 2.04 8.76
CA ARG A 304 -16.06 3.19 9.06
C ARG A 304 -16.54 4.36 8.22
N VAL A 305 -16.61 5.53 8.85
CA VAL A 305 -16.92 6.79 8.19
C VAL A 305 -15.83 7.76 8.57
N THR A 306 -15.16 8.32 7.57
CA THR A 306 -14.08 9.28 7.76
C THR A 306 -14.48 10.59 7.09
N HIS A 307 -14.21 11.72 7.75
CA HIS A 307 -14.36 13.05 7.14
C HIS A 307 -13.00 13.52 6.62
N PHE A 308 -12.91 13.91 5.35
CA PHE A 308 -11.60 14.24 4.75
C PHE A 308 -10.91 15.43 5.42
N ALA A 309 -11.66 16.44 5.89
CA ALA A 309 -11.05 17.58 6.59
C ALA A 309 -10.37 17.16 7.91
N ASP A 310 -10.85 16.08 8.55
CA ASP A 310 -10.27 15.55 9.78
C ASP A 310 -8.97 14.77 9.52
N GLN A 311 -8.78 14.26 8.30
CA GLN A 311 -7.52 13.66 7.87
C GLN A 311 -6.49 14.73 7.51
N VAL A 312 -6.88 15.75 6.74
CA VAL A 312 -5.99 16.87 6.39
C VAL A 312 -5.50 17.58 7.66
N THR A 313 -6.37 17.87 8.62
CA THR A 313 -5.96 18.48 9.90
C THR A 313 -5.06 17.58 10.77
N ARG A 314 -5.10 16.25 10.61
CA ARG A 314 -4.16 15.33 11.28
C ARG A 314 -2.81 15.28 10.57
N SER A 315 -2.80 15.28 9.23
CA SER A 315 -1.59 15.33 8.41
C SER A 315 -0.89 16.70 8.51
N GLU A 316 -1.65 17.79 8.52
CA GLU A 316 -1.16 19.17 8.80
C GLU A 316 -0.81 19.37 10.28
N GLY A 317 -1.51 18.68 11.19
CA GLY A 317 -1.18 18.64 12.61
C GLY A 317 0.17 17.99 12.92
N ASP A 318 0.67 17.14 12.01
CA ASP A 318 2.01 16.54 12.06
C ASP A 318 3.04 17.31 11.21
N GLN A 319 2.59 18.17 10.29
CA GLN A 319 3.43 19.01 9.42
C GLN A 319 3.51 20.49 9.82
N THR A 320 2.73 20.94 10.81
CA THR A 320 3.04 22.18 11.50
C THR A 320 4.29 21.95 12.34
N CYS A 321 5.43 22.27 11.74
CA CYS A 321 6.61 22.76 12.44
C CYS A 321 6.24 24.03 13.23
N VAL A 322 5.35 23.92 14.21
CA VAL A 322 5.59 24.58 15.47
C VAL A 322 6.86 23.92 15.95
N GLU A 323 7.91 24.69 16.25
CA GLU A 323 9.03 24.20 17.03
C GLU A 323 8.49 23.73 18.39
N GLN A 324 7.83 22.58 18.45
CA GLN A 324 7.80 21.79 19.65
C GLN A 324 9.23 21.32 19.78
N VAL A 325 10.01 22.05 20.59
CA VAL A 325 11.38 21.75 20.92
C VAL A 325 11.39 20.35 21.53
N ARG A 326 11.46 19.30 20.70
CA ARG A 326 11.51 17.92 21.17
C ARG A 326 12.85 17.74 21.83
N GLY A 327 12.85 17.31 23.08
CA GLY A 327 14.10 16.99 23.73
C GLY A 327 14.54 15.58 23.36
N VAL A 328 15.83 15.41 23.11
CA VAL A 328 16.40 14.11 22.77
C VAL A 328 17.09 13.56 24.01
N VAL A 329 16.78 12.32 24.38
CA VAL A 329 17.52 11.55 25.38
C VAL A 329 18.27 10.44 24.65
N ALA A 330 19.60 10.45 24.72
CA ALA A 330 20.44 9.46 24.04
C ALA A 330 21.27 8.65 25.02
N VAL A 331 21.35 7.34 24.81
CA VAL A 331 22.23 6.46 25.59
C VAL A 331 23.57 6.31 24.88
N ALA A 332 24.65 6.74 25.53
CA ALA A 332 26.00 6.72 24.97
C ALA A 332 26.87 5.65 25.63
N ALA A 333 27.47 4.77 24.81
CA ALA A 333 28.46 3.80 25.24
C ALA A 333 29.85 4.43 25.35
N GLY A 334 30.04 5.26 26.38
CA GLY A 334 31.32 5.91 26.69
C GLY A 334 31.41 7.40 26.29
N PRO A 335 32.51 8.07 26.72
CA PRO A 335 32.59 9.53 26.74
C PRO A 335 32.68 10.19 25.36
N GLY A 336 33.23 9.50 24.35
CA GLY A 336 33.34 10.05 22.99
C GLY A 336 31.98 10.23 22.32
N LEU A 337 31.10 9.22 22.40
CA LEU A 337 29.72 9.33 21.90
C LEU A 337 28.88 10.28 22.74
N ALA A 338 29.14 10.34 24.06
CA ALA A 338 28.44 11.25 24.94
C ALA A 338 28.68 12.72 24.55
N ALA A 339 29.93 13.09 24.30
CA ALA A 339 30.28 14.44 23.86
C ALA A 339 29.59 14.80 22.53
N LEU A 340 29.56 13.89 21.55
CA LEU A 340 28.90 14.13 20.27
C LEU A 340 27.38 14.34 20.40
N PHE A 341 26.73 13.57 21.27
CA PHE A 341 25.30 13.72 21.52
C PHE A 341 24.98 14.98 22.33
N GLU A 342 25.81 15.35 23.30
CA GLU A 342 25.69 16.61 24.04
C GLU A 342 25.89 17.83 23.12
N GLU A 343 26.89 17.79 22.23
CA GLU A 343 27.12 18.82 21.21
C GLU A 343 25.92 18.97 20.25
N ALA A 344 25.25 17.86 19.94
CA ALA A 344 24.02 17.85 19.15
C ALA A 344 22.77 18.26 19.94
N GLY A 345 22.89 18.60 21.23
CA GLY A 345 21.80 19.09 22.07
C GLY A 345 20.96 18.01 22.76
N ALA A 346 21.43 16.76 22.81
CA ALA A 346 20.76 15.69 23.52
C ALA A 346 21.15 15.66 25.02
N VAL A 347 20.21 15.24 25.87
CA VAL A 347 20.50 14.82 27.24
C VAL A 347 21.03 13.39 27.20
N VAL A 348 22.26 13.19 27.66
CA VAL A 348 22.94 11.90 27.51
C VAL A 348 22.91 11.09 28.80
N VAL A 349 22.58 9.80 28.67
CA VAL A 349 22.82 8.79 29.71
C VAL A 349 24.05 7.98 29.33
N THR A 350 25.11 8.12 30.10
CA THR A 350 26.35 7.38 29.86
C THR A 350 26.28 5.99 30.46
N VAL A 351 26.49 4.98 29.62
CA VAL A 351 26.62 3.58 30.03
C VAL A 351 28.01 3.05 29.69
N GLN A 352 28.49 2.12 30.49
CA GLN A 352 29.70 1.38 30.14
C GLN A 352 29.44 0.52 28.90
N PRO A 353 30.43 0.35 28.00
CA PRO A 353 30.30 -0.56 26.86
C PRO A 353 29.82 -1.95 27.29
N GLY A 354 28.72 -2.43 26.71
CA GLY A 354 28.12 -3.73 27.03
C GLY A 354 27.20 -3.75 28.26
N ARG A 355 27.07 -2.64 29.02
CA ARG A 355 26.09 -2.48 30.10
C ARG A 355 24.83 -1.79 29.58
N ARG A 356 23.67 -2.28 30.03
CA ARG A 356 22.36 -1.69 29.71
C ARG A 356 22.05 -0.49 30.60
N CYS A 357 21.32 0.47 30.04
CA CYS A 357 20.69 1.54 30.79
C CYS A 357 19.46 0.98 31.53
N SER A 358 19.27 1.34 32.80
CA SER A 358 18.07 0.98 33.55
C SER A 358 16.92 1.95 33.23
N ALA A 359 15.67 1.48 33.37
CA ALA A 359 14.49 2.32 33.21
C ALA A 359 14.50 3.55 34.16
N GLY A 360 15.10 3.42 35.35
CA GLY A 360 15.25 4.53 36.29
C GLY A 360 16.23 5.61 35.82
N GLU A 361 17.34 5.21 35.20
CA GLU A 361 18.33 6.13 34.62
C GLU A 361 17.75 6.89 33.41
N LEU A 362 16.99 6.20 32.54
CA LEU A 362 16.25 6.83 31.44
C LEU A 362 15.18 7.80 31.95
N LEU A 363 14.38 7.40 32.95
CA LEU A 363 13.33 8.24 33.51
C LEU A 363 13.89 9.52 34.16
N ALA A 364 15.06 9.42 34.82
CA ALA A 364 15.74 10.57 35.37
C ALA A 364 16.19 11.55 34.27
N ALA A 365 16.76 11.03 33.18
CA ALA A 365 17.14 11.85 32.02
C ALA A 365 15.93 12.52 31.36
N MET A 366 14.84 11.79 31.16
CA MET A 366 13.59 12.33 30.63
C MET A 366 13.05 13.49 31.49
N ARG A 367 13.12 13.38 32.81
CA ARG A 367 12.66 14.45 33.73
C ARG A 367 13.52 15.71 33.69
N SER A 368 14.77 15.60 33.25
CA SER A 368 15.69 16.74 33.12
C SER A 368 15.54 17.51 31.81
N VAL A 369 14.82 16.94 30.83
CA VAL A 369 14.57 17.55 29.53
C VAL A 369 13.48 18.63 29.68
N PRO A 370 13.74 19.89 29.27
CA PRO A 370 12.76 20.98 29.36
C PRO A 370 11.77 20.94 28.16
N SER A 371 11.19 19.77 27.88
CA SER A 371 10.23 19.58 26.80
C SER A 371 9.10 18.63 27.19
N GLN A 372 7.92 18.88 26.63
CA GLN A 372 6.75 18.02 26.77
C GLN A 372 6.80 16.80 25.84
N GLN A 373 7.66 16.81 24.82
CA GLN A 373 7.86 15.70 23.89
C GLN A 373 9.32 15.25 23.92
N ILE A 374 9.54 13.97 24.20
CA ILE A 374 10.88 13.40 24.37
C ILE A 374 11.08 12.24 23.40
N VAL A 375 12.13 12.30 22.60
CA VAL A 375 12.58 11.19 21.75
C VAL A 375 13.71 10.47 22.47
N ILE A 376 13.57 9.15 22.62
CA ILE A 376 14.57 8.32 23.31
C ILE A 376 15.34 7.52 22.26
N LEU A 377 16.66 7.64 22.29
CA LEU A 377 17.60 6.86 21.47
C LEU A 377 18.32 5.88 22.40
N PRO A 378 17.76 4.67 22.62
CA PRO A 378 18.28 3.73 23.62
C PRO A 378 19.60 3.08 23.20
N ASN A 379 19.94 3.15 21.90
CA ASN A 379 21.19 2.66 21.33
C ASN A 379 21.50 1.19 21.72
N ASP A 380 20.45 0.38 21.83
CA ASP A 380 20.51 -1.06 22.05
C ASP A 380 19.38 -1.78 21.30
N ALA A 381 19.65 -2.99 20.83
CA ALA A 381 18.75 -3.75 19.96
C ALA A 381 17.52 -4.37 20.68
N HIS A 382 17.41 -4.24 22.01
CA HIS A 382 16.39 -4.92 22.82
C HIS A 382 15.48 -3.97 23.61
N THR A 383 15.68 -2.66 23.53
CA THR A 383 14.73 -1.68 24.08
C THR A 383 13.55 -1.53 23.13
N LEU A 384 12.41 -2.07 23.55
CA LEU A 384 11.14 -1.97 22.84
C LEU A 384 10.41 -0.71 23.32
N ALA A 385 9.92 0.11 22.38
CA ALA A 385 8.90 1.09 22.67
C ALA A 385 7.60 0.33 23.00
N VAL A 386 7.07 0.54 24.21
CA VAL A 386 5.77 -0.01 24.63
C VAL A 386 4.73 1.10 24.59
#